data_AF-A0A3D4Y6F5-F1
#
_entry.id   AF-A0A3D4Y6F5-F1
#
_cell.length_a   1.000
_cell.length_b   1.000
_cell.length_c   1.000
_cell.angle_alpha   90.00
_cell.angle_beta   90.00
_cell.angle_gamma   90.00
#
_symmetry.space_group_name_H-M   'P 1'
#
loop_
_entity.id
_entity.type
_entity.pdbx_description
1 polymer ?
#
loop_
_entity_poly.entity_id
_entity_poly.type
_entity_poly.pdbx_seq_one_letter_code
_entity_poly.pdbx_strand_id
1 'polypeptide(L)'
;MRKFKTSEDNRTNYIYYTAEGKKLVIKPGMVGDDGKAVTGEMITILHEMDDEQVDADRREEYHCPVHYQAYSDGEGDDADDRNSYLCDTAADPLEQMLASINEQEHSEKLDRLKAALTTLTDLQKDTVYKKFYRNMSNVDIAAEEGVSETAIRNRLKKIFANLAKKN
;
A
#
# COMPACT_ATOMS: atom_id res chain seq x y z
N MET A 1 -24.15 5.17 -27.81
CA MET A 1 -23.31 5.13 -29.03
C MET A 1 -22.88 3.70 -29.32
N ARG A 2 -22.46 3.38 -30.56
CA ARG A 2 -21.96 2.04 -30.89
C ARG A 2 -20.64 1.78 -30.16
N LYS A 3 -20.47 0.59 -29.59
CA LYS A 3 -19.22 0.20 -28.88
C LYS A 3 -18.14 -0.37 -29.81
N PHE A 4 -18.54 -0.84 -30.98
CA PHE A 4 -17.68 -1.52 -31.94
C PHE A 4 -17.95 -1.04 -33.36
N LYS A 5 -16.89 -1.03 -34.16
CA LYS A 5 -16.94 -0.77 -35.60
C LYS A 5 -17.70 -1.88 -36.31
N THR A 6 -18.40 -1.53 -37.38
CA THR A 6 -19.05 -2.52 -38.25
C THR A 6 -17.97 -3.25 -39.06
N SER A 7 -18.01 -4.58 -39.09
CA SER A 7 -17.07 -5.39 -39.87
C SER A 7 -17.20 -5.13 -41.37
N GLU A 8 -16.10 -5.23 -42.13
CA GLU A 8 -16.05 -4.95 -43.57
C GLU A 8 -17.12 -5.72 -44.36
N ASP A 9 -17.29 -7.01 -44.07
CA ASP A 9 -18.28 -7.88 -44.73
C ASP A 9 -19.74 -7.39 -44.58
N ASN A 10 -20.02 -6.58 -43.55
CA ASN A 10 -21.36 -6.04 -43.27
C ASN A 10 -21.53 -4.58 -43.72
N ARG A 11 -20.52 -3.98 -44.37
CA ARG A 11 -20.55 -2.58 -44.83
C ARG A 11 -21.29 -2.37 -46.15
N THR A 12 -21.84 -3.42 -46.76
CA THR A 12 -22.63 -3.31 -48.00
C THR A 12 -23.91 -2.49 -47.81
N ASN A 13 -24.43 -2.44 -46.59
CA ASN A 13 -25.59 -1.64 -46.21
C ASN A 13 -25.24 -0.83 -44.97
N TYR A 14 -25.96 0.26 -44.74
CA TYR A 14 -25.86 1.02 -43.50
C TYR A 14 -27.12 0.83 -42.66
N ILE A 15 -26.96 0.53 -41.37
CA ILE A 15 -28.07 0.43 -40.43
C ILE A 15 -28.07 1.70 -39.60
N TYR A 16 -29.19 2.42 -39.59
CA TYR A 16 -29.38 3.58 -38.72
C TYR A 16 -30.43 3.25 -37.66
N TYR A 17 -30.21 3.71 -36.43
CA TYR A 17 -31.19 3.63 -35.35
C TYR A 17 -31.66 5.04 -35.01
N THR A 18 -32.96 5.29 -35.16
CA THR A 18 -33.54 6.60 -34.83
C THR A 18 -33.52 6.84 -33.31
N ALA A 19 -33.73 8.08 -32.88
CA ALA A 19 -33.86 8.41 -31.45
C ALA A 19 -34.99 7.63 -30.74
N GLU A 20 -35.99 7.16 -31.49
CA GLU A 20 -37.09 6.30 -31.01
C GLU A 20 -36.72 4.80 -30.97
N GLY A 21 -35.48 4.44 -31.33
CA GLY A 21 -34.99 3.06 -31.38
C GLY A 21 -35.43 2.25 -32.60
N LYS A 22 -36.07 2.89 -33.60
CA LYS A 22 -36.48 2.20 -34.83
C LYS A 22 -35.26 1.98 -35.74
N LYS A 23 -35.16 0.76 -36.28
CA LYS A 23 -34.09 0.34 -37.19
C LYS A 23 -34.45 0.68 -38.63
N LEU A 24 -33.59 1.44 -39.31
CA LEU A 24 -33.66 1.74 -40.73
C LEU A 24 -32.46 1.10 -41.44
N VAL A 25 -32.71 0.41 -42.55
CA VAL A 25 -31.65 -0.23 -43.35
C VAL A 25 -31.53 0.53 -44.67
N ILE A 26 -30.42 1.24 -44.83
CA ILE A 26 -30.07 2.01 -46.01
C ILE A 26 -29.25 1.10 -46.94
N LYS A 27 -29.77 0.87 -48.14
CA LYS A 27 -29.14 0.05 -49.18
C LYS A 27 -28.72 0.94 -50.35
N PRO A 28 -27.66 0.56 -51.08
CA PRO A 28 -27.32 1.20 -52.34
C PRO A 28 -28.52 1.16 -53.30
N GLY A 29 -28.80 2.28 -53.98
CA GLY A 29 -29.90 2.40 -54.95
C GLY A 29 -31.26 2.77 -54.37
N MET A 30 -31.40 2.94 -53.04
CA MET A 30 -32.62 3.51 -52.46
C MET A 30 -32.75 4.98 -52.85
N VAL A 31 -33.93 5.38 -53.33
CA VAL A 31 -34.23 6.78 -53.71
C VAL A 31 -34.95 7.45 -52.55
N GLY A 32 -34.37 8.53 -52.04
CA GLY A 32 -35.02 9.35 -51.01
C GLY A 32 -36.11 10.25 -51.60
N ASP A 33 -36.83 10.95 -50.74
CA ASP A 33 -37.90 11.89 -51.13
C ASP A 33 -37.40 13.03 -52.04
N ASP A 34 -36.09 13.30 -52.02
CA ASP A 34 -35.40 14.28 -52.86
C ASP A 34 -35.07 13.75 -54.28
N GLY A 35 -35.48 12.54 -54.63
CA GLY A 35 -35.25 11.92 -55.95
C GLY A 35 -33.80 11.47 -56.20
N LYS A 36 -32.89 11.62 -55.23
CA LYS A 36 -31.49 11.17 -55.31
C LYS A 36 -31.36 9.74 -54.79
N ALA A 37 -30.62 8.91 -55.54
CA ALA A 37 -30.30 7.56 -55.15
C ALA A 37 -29.11 7.53 -54.18
N VAL A 38 -29.20 6.69 -53.16
CA VAL A 38 -28.09 6.38 -52.25
C VAL A 38 -27.00 5.66 -53.05
N THR A 39 -25.83 6.26 -53.16
CA THR A 39 -24.65 5.64 -53.79
C THR A 39 -23.89 4.80 -52.77
N GLY A 40 -23.05 3.88 -53.26
CA GLY A 40 -22.13 3.13 -52.38
C GLY A 40 -21.18 4.05 -51.61
N GLU A 41 -20.75 5.16 -52.22
CA GLU A 41 -19.90 6.18 -51.61
C GLU A 41 -20.54 6.81 -50.36
N MET A 42 -21.86 7.04 -50.39
CA MET A 42 -22.60 7.58 -49.25
C MET A 42 -22.61 6.58 -48.08
N ILE A 43 -22.66 5.28 -48.36
CA ILE A 43 -22.62 4.24 -47.33
C ILE A 43 -21.21 4.13 -46.72
N THR A 44 -20.15 4.24 -47.53
CA THR A 44 -18.78 4.28 -47.01
C THR A 44 -18.55 5.49 -46.11
N ILE A 45 -18.99 6.68 -46.50
CA ILE A 45 -18.87 7.90 -45.69
C ILE A 45 -19.57 7.73 -44.33
N LEU A 46 -20.77 7.15 -44.31
CA LEU A 46 -21.50 6.89 -43.06
C LEU A 46 -20.76 5.94 -42.12
N HIS A 47 -20.13 4.89 -42.65
CA HIS A 47 -19.31 3.98 -41.83
C HIS A 47 -18.01 4.64 -41.36
N GLU A 48 -17.40 5.52 -42.15
CA GLU A 48 -16.21 6.29 -41.75
C GLU A 48 -16.52 7.24 -40.58
N MET A 49 -17.64 7.96 -40.65
CA MET A 49 -18.09 8.85 -39.57
C MET A 49 -18.34 8.08 -38.26
N ASP A 50 -18.99 6.92 -38.36
CA ASP A 50 -19.24 6.05 -37.20
C ASP A 50 -17.92 5.53 -36.61
N ASP A 51 -16.97 5.11 -37.45
CA ASP A 51 -15.65 4.61 -37.03
C ASP A 51 -14.83 5.70 -36.33
N GLU A 52 -14.84 6.94 -36.86
CA GLU A 52 -14.16 8.10 -36.27
C GLU A 52 -14.70 8.41 -34.88
N GLN A 53 -16.03 8.34 -34.73
CA GLN A 53 -16.69 8.58 -33.44
C GLN A 53 -16.33 7.49 -32.42
N VAL A 54 -16.34 6.21 -32.82
CA VAL A 54 -15.93 5.09 -31.96
C VAL A 54 -14.48 5.24 -31.50
N ASP A 55 -13.59 5.67 -32.40
CA ASP A 55 -12.19 5.90 -32.04
C ASP A 55 -12.02 7.12 -31.12
N ALA A 56 -12.81 8.18 -31.30
CA ALA A 56 -12.82 9.34 -30.41
C ALA A 56 -13.27 8.98 -28.99
N ASP A 57 -14.37 8.23 -28.86
CA ASP A 57 -14.87 7.75 -27.57
C ASP A 57 -13.83 6.87 -26.86
N ARG A 58 -13.15 5.99 -27.60
CA ARG A 58 -12.06 5.17 -27.05
C ARG A 58 -10.90 6.04 -26.57
N ARG A 59 -10.51 7.06 -27.34
CA ARG A 59 -9.45 7.99 -26.93
C ARG A 59 -9.80 8.68 -25.63
N GLU A 60 -11.06 9.07 -25.43
CA GLU A 60 -11.55 9.65 -24.18
C GLU A 60 -11.58 8.63 -23.04
N GLU A 61 -11.99 7.39 -23.28
CA GLU A 61 -11.98 6.32 -22.28
C GLU A 61 -10.55 5.98 -21.80
N TYR A 62 -9.57 6.02 -22.71
CA TYR A 62 -8.15 5.87 -22.41
C TYR A 62 -7.48 7.19 -21.98
N HIS A 63 -8.20 8.32 -22.01
CA HIS A 63 -7.68 9.59 -21.55
C HIS A 63 -7.58 9.54 -20.04
N CYS A 64 -6.41 9.16 -19.55
CA CYS A 64 -6.06 9.40 -18.16
C CYS A 64 -5.95 10.93 -18.01
N PRO A 65 -6.72 11.57 -17.12
CA PRO A 65 -6.59 13.00 -16.85
C PRO A 65 -5.29 13.24 -16.09
N VAL A 66 -4.16 13.08 -16.78
CA VAL A 66 -2.83 13.42 -16.28
C VAL A 66 -2.68 14.90 -16.54
N HIS A 67 -3.20 15.70 -15.63
CA HIS A 67 -2.78 17.09 -15.55
C HIS A 67 -1.30 17.06 -15.14
N TYR A 68 -0.41 17.23 -16.12
CA TYR A 68 1.00 17.58 -15.91
C TYR A 68 1.16 19.00 -15.34
N GLN A 69 0.10 19.79 -15.41
CA GLN A 69 0.03 21.11 -14.78
C GLN A 69 -0.28 20.92 -13.31
N ALA A 70 0.42 21.73 -12.51
CA ALA A 70 0.48 21.68 -11.05
C ALA A 70 -0.87 21.33 -10.42
N TYR A 71 -0.80 20.49 -9.39
CA TYR A 71 -1.99 20.22 -8.58
C TYR A 71 -2.34 21.53 -7.89
N SER A 72 -3.32 22.26 -8.41
CA SER A 72 -3.78 23.46 -7.76
C SER A 72 -4.64 23.05 -6.58
N ASP A 73 -4.46 23.66 -5.41
CA ASP A 73 -5.50 23.54 -4.39
C ASP A 73 -6.82 24.14 -4.90
N GLY A 74 -7.93 23.91 -4.18
CA GLY A 74 -9.25 24.41 -4.60
C GLY A 74 -9.34 25.94 -4.75
N GLU A 75 -8.28 26.68 -4.40
CA GLU A 75 -8.13 28.13 -4.51
C GLU A 75 -7.24 28.54 -5.70
N GLY A 76 -6.69 27.57 -6.45
CA GLY A 76 -5.90 27.83 -7.66
C GLY A 76 -4.40 28.04 -7.43
N ASP A 77 -3.90 27.87 -6.21
CA ASP A 77 -2.47 27.99 -5.89
C ASP A 77 -1.73 26.67 -6.16
N ASP A 78 -0.51 26.77 -6.69
CA ASP A 78 0.36 25.62 -6.98
C ASP A 78 0.65 24.83 -5.69
N ALA A 79 0.11 23.62 -5.58
CA ALA A 79 0.27 22.71 -4.43
C ALA A 79 1.02 21.43 -4.82
N ASP A 80 2.07 21.59 -5.64
CA ASP A 80 2.94 20.49 -6.11
C ASP A 80 3.59 19.72 -4.95
N ASP A 81 3.84 20.38 -3.82
CA ASP A 81 4.38 19.79 -2.58
C ASP A 81 3.38 18.90 -1.84
N ARG A 82 2.09 18.97 -2.20
CA ARG A 82 0.99 18.19 -1.60
C ARG A 82 0.38 17.17 -2.57
N ASN A 83 1.05 16.89 -3.69
CA ASN A 83 0.55 15.92 -4.65
C ASN A 83 0.53 14.50 -4.04
N SER A 84 -0.68 14.03 -3.70
CA SER A 84 -0.90 12.72 -3.06
C SER A 84 -0.43 11.54 -3.90
N TYR A 85 -0.26 11.69 -5.23
CA TYR A 85 0.24 10.64 -6.12
C TYR A 85 1.77 10.54 -6.13
N LEU A 86 2.48 11.58 -5.70
CA LEU A 86 3.95 11.63 -5.61
C LEU A 86 4.46 11.51 -4.17
N CYS A 87 3.56 11.44 -3.19
CA CYS A 87 3.92 11.29 -1.78
C CYS A 87 4.42 9.85 -1.51
N ASP A 88 5.69 9.71 -1.15
CA ASP A 88 6.23 8.46 -0.65
C ASP A 88 5.80 8.27 0.82
N THR A 89 4.65 7.61 0.99
CA THR A 89 4.11 7.24 2.31
C THR A 89 4.79 6.00 2.90
N ALA A 90 5.67 5.33 2.14
CA ALA A 90 6.35 4.12 2.59
C ALA A 90 7.69 4.44 3.27
N ALA A 91 8.35 5.52 2.88
CA ALA A 91 9.58 5.98 3.51
C ALA A 91 9.28 6.80 4.77
N ASP A 92 9.38 6.17 5.93
CA ASP A 92 9.45 6.87 7.23
C ASP A 92 10.88 6.87 7.77
N PRO A 93 11.75 7.78 7.29
CA PRO A 93 13.14 7.85 7.73
C PRO A 93 13.27 8.21 9.21
N LEU A 94 12.30 8.94 9.78
CA LEU A 94 12.34 9.34 11.18
C LEU A 94 12.08 8.13 12.09
N GLU A 95 11.07 7.31 11.79
CA GLU A 95 10.81 6.07 12.52
C GLU A 95 11.99 5.09 12.39
N GLN A 96 12.60 4.98 11.20
CA GLN A 96 13.80 4.15 11.02
C GLN A 96 14.98 4.65 11.87
N MET A 97 15.19 5.97 11.95
CA MET A 97 16.22 6.56 12.81
C MET A 97 15.92 6.31 14.29
N LEU A 98 14.68 6.51 14.74
CA LEU A 98 14.28 6.23 16.13
C LEU A 98 14.46 4.76 16.49
N ALA A 99 14.08 3.84 15.60
CA ALA A 99 14.29 2.40 15.79
C ALA A 99 15.78 2.07 15.94
N SER A 100 16.64 2.67 15.11
CA SER A 100 18.09 2.45 15.17
C SER A 100 18.72 2.97 16.48
N ILE A 101 18.28 4.13 16.97
CA ILE A 101 18.73 4.69 18.25
C ILE A 101 18.29 3.78 19.40
N ASN A 102 17.04 3.31 19.37
CA ASN A 102 16.52 2.41 20.40
C ASN A 102 17.26 1.06 20.42
N GLU A 103 17.60 0.51 19.26
CA GLU A 103 18.41 -0.71 19.15
C GLU A 103 19.82 -0.52 19.72
N GLN A 104 20.47 0.61 19.42
CA GLN A 104 21.76 0.98 20.00
C GLN A 104 21.68 1.09 21.52
N GLU A 105 20.72 1.86 22.06
CA GLU A 105 20.51 1.96 23.50
C GLU A 105 20.25 0.61 24.16
N HIS A 106 19.46 -0.25 23.52
CA HIS A 106 19.17 -1.58 24.03
C HIS A 106 20.43 -2.45 24.05
N SER A 107 21.26 -2.39 23.01
CA SER A 107 22.54 -3.10 22.94
C SER A 107 23.51 -2.66 24.04
N GLU A 108 23.63 -1.34 24.29
CA GLU A 108 24.46 -0.83 25.37
C GLU A 108 23.96 -1.26 26.74
N LYS A 109 22.63 -1.24 26.97
CA LYS A 109 22.02 -1.72 28.22
C LYS A 109 22.33 -3.20 28.44
N LEU A 110 22.28 -4.02 27.39
CA LEU A 110 22.65 -5.44 27.47
C LEU A 110 24.14 -5.64 27.77
N ASP A 111 25.03 -4.88 27.14
CA ASP A 111 26.47 -4.98 27.39
C ASP A 111 26.84 -4.56 28.82
N ARG A 112 26.23 -3.48 29.33
CA ARG A 112 26.38 -3.08 30.73
C ARG A 112 25.86 -4.15 31.68
N LEU A 113 24.68 -4.72 31.40
CA LEU A 113 24.13 -5.82 32.19
C LEU A 113 25.05 -7.03 32.20
N LYS A 114 25.59 -7.42 31.03
CA LYS A 114 26.53 -8.53 30.88
C LYS A 114 27.79 -8.27 31.71
N ALA A 115 28.37 -7.08 31.63
CA ALA A 115 29.52 -6.68 32.43
C ALA A 115 29.21 -6.68 33.94
N ALA A 116 28.03 -6.23 34.35
CA ALA A 116 27.63 -6.25 35.76
C ALA A 116 27.45 -7.69 36.28
N LEU A 117 26.85 -8.59 35.47
CA LEU A 117 26.66 -9.99 35.80
C LEU A 117 27.97 -10.76 35.95
N THR A 118 29.04 -10.43 35.21
CA THR A 118 30.34 -11.11 35.39
C THR A 118 30.93 -10.87 36.78
N THR A 119 30.60 -9.74 37.42
CA THR A 119 31.10 -9.37 38.74
C THR A 119 30.37 -10.05 39.91
N LEU A 120 29.28 -10.77 39.63
CA LEU A 120 28.57 -11.57 40.62
C LEU A 120 29.33 -12.87 40.91
N THR A 121 29.15 -13.40 42.13
CA THR A 121 29.67 -14.72 42.50
C THR A 121 28.90 -15.83 41.80
N ASP A 122 29.48 -17.02 41.68
CA ASP A 122 28.82 -18.15 40.99
C ASP A 122 27.49 -18.53 41.65
N LEU A 123 27.43 -18.47 42.98
CA LEU A 123 26.19 -18.69 43.74
C LEU A 123 25.12 -17.61 43.44
N GLN A 124 25.52 -16.37 43.20
CA GLN A 124 24.59 -15.30 42.81
C GLN A 124 24.11 -15.46 41.36
N LYS A 125 25.00 -15.88 40.45
CA LYS A 125 24.66 -16.17 39.06
C LYS A 125 23.67 -17.32 38.96
N ASP A 126 23.88 -18.40 39.70
CA ASP A 126 22.98 -19.55 39.74
C ASP A 126 21.58 -19.16 40.23
N THR A 127 21.48 -18.34 41.30
CA THR A 127 20.19 -17.83 41.77
C THR A 127 19.48 -16.96 40.72
N VAL A 128 20.21 -16.09 40.00
CA VAL A 128 19.64 -15.28 38.91
C VAL A 128 19.17 -16.16 37.76
N TYR A 129 19.95 -17.17 37.38
CA TYR A 129 19.60 -18.13 36.34
C TYR A 129 18.33 -18.92 36.70
N LYS A 130 18.26 -19.50 37.89
CA LYS A 130 17.06 -20.21 38.37
C LYS A 130 15.83 -19.29 38.43
N LYS A 131 16.02 -18.04 38.84
CA LYS A 131 14.92 -17.09 39.00
C LYS A 131 14.37 -16.57 37.67
N PHE A 132 15.24 -16.12 36.78
CA PHE A 132 14.85 -15.39 35.57
C PHE A 132 14.86 -16.24 34.31
N TYR A 133 15.73 -17.25 34.22
CA TYR A 133 15.76 -18.15 33.07
C TYR A 133 14.83 -19.36 33.27
N ARG A 134 14.85 -19.97 34.46
CA ARG A 134 13.97 -21.11 34.79
C ARG A 134 12.61 -20.71 35.38
N ASN A 135 12.37 -19.42 35.62
CA ASN A 135 11.12 -18.89 36.20
C ASN A 135 10.70 -19.56 37.53
N MET A 136 11.66 -20.00 38.35
CA MET A 136 11.37 -20.68 39.60
C MET A 136 10.88 -19.71 40.69
N SER A 137 10.00 -20.19 41.58
CA SER A 137 9.60 -19.39 42.74
C SER A 137 10.75 -19.30 43.76
N ASN A 138 10.71 -18.31 44.65
CA ASN A 138 11.74 -18.19 45.69
C ASN A 138 11.71 -19.38 46.67
N VAL A 139 10.54 -20.02 46.82
CA VAL A 139 10.34 -21.19 47.66
C VAL A 139 10.99 -22.42 47.02
N ASP A 140 10.83 -22.59 45.71
CA ASP A 140 11.41 -23.73 44.98
C ASP A 140 12.94 -23.65 44.94
N ILE A 141 13.49 -22.44 44.71
CA ILE A 141 14.94 -22.20 44.76
C ILE A 141 15.49 -22.48 46.16
N ALA A 142 14.77 -22.05 47.20
CA ALA A 142 15.13 -22.29 48.58
C ALA A 142 15.13 -23.78 48.93
N ALA A 143 14.12 -24.53 48.46
CA ALA A 143 14.04 -25.97 48.62
C ALA A 143 15.18 -26.72 47.88
N GLU A 144 15.51 -26.31 46.66
CA GLU A 144 16.60 -26.91 45.86
C GLU A 144 17.98 -26.65 46.49
N GLU A 145 18.24 -25.42 46.97
CA GLU A 145 19.51 -25.06 47.59
C GLU A 145 19.61 -25.45 49.09
N GLY A 146 18.52 -25.95 49.69
CA GLY A 146 18.47 -26.30 51.12
C GLY A 146 18.56 -25.10 52.07
N VAL A 147 18.11 -23.92 51.63
CA VAL A 147 18.17 -22.66 52.39
C VAL A 147 16.77 -22.13 52.69
N SER A 148 16.63 -21.15 53.59
CA SER A 148 15.33 -20.49 53.82
C SER A 148 14.95 -19.54 52.69
N GLU A 149 13.66 -19.37 52.43
CA GLU A 149 13.14 -18.42 51.44
C GLU A 149 13.65 -16.97 51.71
N THR A 150 13.75 -16.60 52.99
CA THR A 150 14.29 -15.31 53.42
C THR A 150 15.75 -15.13 53.01
N ALA A 151 16.56 -16.19 53.00
CA ALA A 151 17.95 -16.13 52.55
C ALA A 151 18.04 -15.84 51.05
N ILE A 152 17.20 -16.49 50.22
CA ILE A 152 17.11 -16.21 48.78
C ILE A 152 16.65 -14.77 48.54
N ARG A 153 15.64 -14.30 49.27
CA ARG A 153 15.16 -12.90 49.20
C ARG A 153 16.26 -11.89 49.52
N ASN A 154 17.04 -12.14 50.57
CA ASN A 154 18.17 -11.29 50.96
C ASN A 154 19.31 -11.34 49.94
N ARG A 155 19.57 -12.51 49.34
CA ARG A 155 20.57 -12.66 48.27
C ARG A 155 20.17 -11.85 47.03
N LEU A 156 18.91 -11.96 46.59
CA LEU A 156 18.36 -11.16 45.49
C LEU A 156 18.46 -9.66 45.77
N LYS A 157 18.10 -9.20 46.97
CA LYS A 157 18.28 -7.79 47.37
C LYS A 157 19.73 -7.32 47.22
N LYS A 158 20.72 -8.13 47.63
CA LYS A 158 22.14 -7.80 47.47
C LYS A 158 22.58 -7.79 46.01
N ILE A 159 22.07 -8.71 45.19
CA ILE A 159 22.34 -8.75 43.74
C ILE A 159 21.82 -7.47 43.08
N PHE A 160 20.55 -7.11 43.30
CA PHE A 160 19.99 -5.87 42.75
C PHE A 160 20.72 -4.63 43.24
N ALA A 161 21.09 -4.56 44.52
CA ALA A 161 21.86 -3.44 45.06
C ALA A 161 23.27 -3.33 44.44
N ASN A 162 23.88 -4.43 44.02
CA ASN A 162 25.16 -4.43 43.31
C ASN A 162 24.97 -4.01 41.85
N LEU A 163 23.99 -4.59 41.16
CA LEU A 163 23.66 -4.25 39.77
C LEU A 163 23.26 -2.77 39.63
N ALA A 164 22.48 -2.23 40.58
CA ALA A 164 22.07 -0.83 40.58
C ALA A 164 23.22 0.17 40.80
N LYS A 165 24.33 -0.25 41.41
CA LYS A 165 25.53 0.60 41.56
C LYS A 165 26.41 0.63 40.32
N LYS A 166 26.19 -0.29 39.38
CA LYS A 166 27.01 -0.49 38.18
C LYS A 166 26.27 -0.21 36.87
N ASN A 167 24.99 0.15 36.96
CA ASN A 167 24.18 0.70 35.88
C ASN A 167 24.33 2.22 35.81
#